data_AF-A0A2H0WQZ9-F1
#
_entry.id   AF-A0A2H0WQZ9-F1
#
_cell.length_a   1.000
_cell.length_b   1.000
_cell.length_c   1.000
_cell.angle_alpha   90.00
_cell.angle_beta   90.00
_cell.angle_gamma   90.00
#
_symmetry.space_group_name_H-M   'P 1'
#
loop_
_entity.id
_entity.type
_entity.pdbx_description
1 polymer ?
#
loop_
_entity_poly.entity_id
_entity_poly.type
_entity_poly.pdbx_seq_one_letter_code
_entity_poly.pdbx_strand_id
1 'polypeptide(L)'
;MQIPSRPQMKKKFLLIIPIVIIIGIVLYFFHYPILAAKGVLEIKTNPETVIFINNEQAGNTPFKKEFYPQELNVKIFPIQQNSSTIPIWQGTVKINPLVLTLIRQDFAENKDQTGGEILTLNKIPDKTTAALKITSYPNKATVILDGKVKGYTPLLLKKIEAGQHTLELSLPYYQTTVLGLNINAGYRLDGEVRLAKEKEEKKEEEGSSDNQNQEDKPFVQILSTPTGWLRVRQEAGTSSPEIAKIKPGEEYLLLEEKDGWFKIQLNDKQVGWISGEYATKPNRKSD
;
A
#
# COMPACT_ATOMS: atom_id res chain seq x y z
N MET A 1 37.62 -96.01 -2.82
CA MET A 1 37.12 -95.13 -1.74
C MET A 1 36.99 -93.73 -2.34
N GLN A 2 35.79 -93.31 -2.76
CA GLN A 2 35.56 -92.00 -3.39
C GLN A 2 34.98 -91.02 -2.37
N ILE A 3 35.60 -89.85 -2.26
CA ILE A 3 35.18 -88.76 -1.38
C ILE A 3 34.13 -87.92 -2.12
N PRO A 4 32.97 -87.57 -1.54
CA PRO A 4 31.96 -86.77 -2.23
C PRO A 4 32.36 -85.30 -2.28
N SER A 5 32.18 -84.67 -3.45
CA SER A 5 32.45 -83.26 -3.70
C SER A 5 31.36 -82.35 -3.10
N ARG A 6 31.79 -81.31 -2.38
CA ARG A 6 30.94 -80.30 -1.72
C ARG A 6 30.28 -79.38 -2.77
N PRO A 7 28.96 -79.11 -2.71
CA PRO A 7 28.31 -78.26 -3.70
C PRO A 7 28.73 -76.80 -3.48
N GLN A 8 29.39 -76.19 -4.48
CA GLN A 8 29.62 -74.75 -4.49
C GLN A 8 28.30 -74.02 -4.73
N MET A 9 27.70 -73.50 -3.66
CA MET A 9 26.62 -72.52 -3.80
C MET A 9 27.17 -71.26 -4.47
N LYS A 10 26.62 -70.94 -5.64
CA LYS A 10 27.02 -69.81 -6.47
C LYS A 10 26.85 -68.51 -5.66
N LYS A 11 27.96 -67.82 -5.35
CA LYS A 11 28.04 -66.50 -4.68
C LYS A 11 27.22 -65.37 -5.36
N LYS A 12 26.50 -65.65 -6.46
CA LYS A 12 25.74 -64.69 -7.26
C LYS A 12 24.45 -64.19 -6.58
N PHE A 13 23.93 -64.88 -5.56
CA PHE A 13 22.70 -64.48 -4.88
C PHE A 13 22.92 -63.45 -3.74
N LEU A 14 24.14 -63.35 -3.21
CA LEU A 14 24.45 -62.46 -2.08
C LEU A 14 24.59 -60.97 -2.51
N LEU A 15 24.74 -60.70 -3.81
CA LEU A 15 24.89 -59.34 -4.37
C LEU A 15 23.57 -58.70 -4.80
N ILE A 16 22.46 -59.44 -4.83
CA ILE A 16 21.17 -58.93 -5.36
C ILE A 16 20.49 -58.01 -4.32
N ILE A 17 20.56 -58.36 -3.04
CA ILE A 17 19.97 -57.60 -1.94
C ILE A 17 20.52 -56.15 -1.85
N PRO A 18 21.84 -55.90 -1.87
CA PRO A 18 22.34 -54.52 -1.85
C PRO A 18 21.97 -53.74 -3.12
N ILE A 19 21.86 -54.39 -4.27
CA ILE A 19 21.45 -53.73 -5.53
C ILE A 19 19.99 -53.31 -5.47
N VAL A 20 19.09 -54.15 -4.94
CA VAL A 20 17.66 -53.78 -4.77
C VAL A 20 17.49 -52.67 -3.74
N ILE A 21 18.28 -52.66 -2.66
CA ILE A 21 18.29 -51.57 -1.68
C ILE A 21 18.82 -50.28 -2.32
N ILE A 22 19.90 -50.34 -3.10
CA ILE A 22 20.44 -49.18 -3.82
C ILE A 22 19.43 -48.67 -4.85
N ILE A 23 18.79 -49.54 -5.62
CA ILE A 23 17.74 -49.15 -6.57
C ILE A 23 16.53 -48.57 -5.84
N GLY A 24 16.14 -49.14 -4.69
CA GLY A 24 15.07 -48.60 -3.85
C GLY A 24 15.41 -47.23 -3.29
N ILE A 25 16.64 -47.01 -2.84
CA ILE A 25 17.16 -45.70 -2.40
C ILE A 25 17.22 -44.74 -3.59
N VAL A 26 17.71 -45.16 -4.76
CA VAL A 26 17.76 -44.32 -5.96
C VAL A 26 16.35 -43.96 -6.40
N LEU A 27 15.41 -44.91 -6.47
CA LEU A 27 14.00 -44.65 -6.80
C LEU A 27 13.33 -43.79 -5.73
N TYR A 28 13.65 -43.96 -4.44
CA TYR A 28 13.19 -43.08 -3.36
C TYR A 28 13.74 -41.66 -3.57
N PHE A 29 15.04 -41.49 -3.80
CA PHE A 29 15.67 -40.19 -4.09
C PHE A 29 15.24 -39.58 -5.44
N PHE A 30 14.80 -40.39 -6.42
CA PHE A 30 14.24 -39.92 -7.69
C PHE A 30 12.75 -39.61 -7.60
N HIS A 31 12.01 -40.24 -6.67
CA HIS A 31 10.58 -39.98 -6.45
C HIS A 31 10.35 -38.84 -5.45
N TYR A 32 11.29 -38.59 -4.55
CA TYR A 32 11.33 -37.39 -3.72
C TYR A 32 12.20 -36.32 -4.40
N PRO A 33 11.64 -35.22 -4.92
CA PRO A 33 12.45 -34.13 -5.45
C PRO A 33 13.17 -33.44 -4.28
N ILE A 34 14.39 -33.88 -3.95
CA ILE A 34 15.18 -33.41 -2.79
C ILE A 34 15.89 -32.06 -3.05
N LEU A 35 15.60 -31.38 -4.16
CA LEU A 35 15.98 -29.98 -4.37
C LEU A 35 14.79 -29.14 -4.84
N ALA A 36 13.77 -28.99 -3.99
CA ALA A 36 12.76 -27.98 -4.23
C ALA A 36 13.42 -26.59 -4.14
N ALA A 37 13.48 -25.86 -5.26
CA ALA A 37 14.03 -24.51 -5.27
C ALA A 37 13.23 -23.60 -4.32
N LYS A 38 13.92 -22.78 -3.53
CA LYS A 38 13.29 -21.89 -2.55
C LYS A 38 12.70 -20.65 -3.21
N GLY A 39 11.69 -20.06 -2.58
CA GLY A 39 11.20 -18.71 -2.84
C GLY A 39 11.71 -17.74 -1.78
N VAL A 40 11.57 -16.45 -2.04
CA VAL A 40 11.98 -15.39 -1.11
C VAL A 40 10.73 -14.71 -0.55
N LEU A 41 10.68 -14.56 0.77
CA LEU A 41 9.74 -13.66 1.44
C LEU A 41 10.50 -12.39 1.84
N GLU A 42 9.98 -11.24 1.43
CA GLU A 42 10.44 -9.93 1.89
C GLU A 42 9.28 -9.20 2.55
N ILE A 43 9.49 -8.66 3.75
CA ILE A 43 8.48 -7.91 4.51
C ILE A 43 9.06 -6.54 4.84
N LYS A 44 8.35 -5.48 4.46
CA LYS A 44 8.69 -4.10 4.77
C LYS A 44 7.52 -3.45 5.49
N THR A 45 7.80 -2.68 6.52
CA THR A 45 6.76 -1.92 7.20
C THR A 45 7.24 -0.52 7.52
N ASN A 46 6.29 0.40 7.63
CA ASN A 46 6.49 1.69 8.24
C ASN A 46 5.40 1.90 9.31
N PRO A 47 5.74 2.09 10.60
CA PRO A 47 7.09 2.05 11.17
C PRO A 47 7.70 0.64 11.21
N GLU A 48 8.88 0.50 11.79
CA GLU A 48 9.54 -0.78 12.03
C GLU A 48 8.71 -1.68 12.98
N THR A 49 8.67 -3.00 12.72
CA THR A 49 7.81 -3.96 13.42
C THR A 49 8.54 -5.27 13.71
N VAL A 50 7.98 -6.06 14.64
CA VAL A 50 8.44 -7.43 14.93
C VAL A 50 7.60 -8.42 14.12
N ILE A 51 8.27 -9.37 13.48
CA ILE A 51 7.71 -10.39 12.62
C ILE A 51 7.70 -11.74 13.33
N PHE A 52 6.55 -12.40 13.29
CA PHE A 52 6.40 -13.82 13.64
C PHE A 52 5.97 -14.60 12.40
N ILE A 53 6.61 -15.75 12.18
CA ILE A 53 6.30 -16.68 11.08
C ILE A 53 5.97 -18.04 11.72
N ASN A 54 4.79 -18.57 11.43
CA ASN A 54 4.28 -19.83 11.99
C ASN A 54 4.34 -19.85 13.54
N ASN A 55 4.02 -18.71 14.17
CA ASN A 55 4.06 -18.45 15.61
C ASN A 55 5.47 -18.41 16.25
N GLU A 56 6.55 -18.49 15.47
CA GLU A 56 7.92 -18.29 15.94
C GLU A 56 8.38 -16.86 15.60
N GLN A 57 9.07 -16.19 16.52
CA GLN A 57 9.63 -14.86 16.25
C GLN A 57 10.74 -14.99 15.20
N ALA A 58 10.53 -14.34 14.05
CA ALA A 58 11.45 -14.41 12.91
C ALA A 58 12.49 -13.29 12.91
N GLY A 59 12.14 -12.10 13.43
CA GLY A 59 13.01 -10.92 13.47
C GLY A 59 12.22 -9.61 13.39
N ASN A 60 12.88 -8.54 12.95
CA ASN A 60 12.27 -7.23 12.74
C ASN A 60 12.18 -6.89 11.26
N THR A 61 11.35 -5.91 10.90
CA THR A 61 11.37 -5.32 9.55
C THR A 61 12.52 -4.32 9.38
N PRO A 62 13.03 -4.09 8.15
CA PRO A 62 12.79 -4.90 6.97
C PRO A 62 13.33 -6.33 7.15
N PHE A 63 12.52 -7.31 6.78
CA PHE A 63 12.81 -8.74 6.93
C PHE A 63 12.93 -9.40 5.56
N LYS A 64 13.92 -10.28 5.35
CA LYS A 64 14.08 -11.05 4.12
C LYS A 64 14.63 -12.44 4.41
N LYS A 65 13.95 -13.49 3.93
CA LYS A 65 14.38 -14.88 4.13
C LYS A 65 13.87 -15.80 3.02
N GLU A 66 14.65 -16.84 2.72
CA GLU A 66 14.25 -17.90 1.79
C GLU A 66 13.47 -19.02 2.49
N PHE A 67 12.44 -19.51 1.81
CA PHE A 67 11.61 -20.62 2.28
C PHE A 67 11.40 -21.65 1.16
N TYR A 68 11.29 -22.92 1.53
CA TYR A 68 10.73 -23.91 0.62
C TYR A 68 9.28 -23.57 0.28
N PRO A 69 8.76 -24.01 -0.87
CA PRO A 69 7.38 -23.75 -1.25
C PRO A 69 6.40 -24.25 -0.18
N GLN A 70 5.69 -23.31 0.46
CA GLN A 70 4.73 -23.58 1.52
C GLN A 70 3.83 -22.37 1.75
N GLU A 71 2.78 -22.54 2.54
CA GLU A 71 2.01 -21.43 3.10
C GLU A 71 2.61 -21.04 4.45
N LEU A 72 2.76 -19.72 4.67
CA LEU A 72 3.30 -19.14 5.88
C LEU A 72 2.21 -18.34 6.57
N ASN A 73 1.99 -18.60 7.86
CA ASN A 73 1.22 -17.69 8.70
C ASN A 73 2.16 -16.59 9.21
N VAL A 74 1.90 -15.36 8.79
CA VAL A 74 2.71 -14.19 9.16
C VAL A 74 1.89 -13.32 10.10
N LYS A 75 2.50 -12.92 11.22
CA LYS A 75 1.94 -11.96 12.18
C LYS A 75 2.94 -10.84 12.39
N ILE A 76 2.44 -9.61 12.42
CA ILE A 76 3.22 -8.39 12.57
C ILE A 76 2.78 -7.70 13.86
N PHE A 77 3.74 -7.35 14.70
CA PHE A 77 3.53 -6.67 15.98
C PHE A 77 4.30 -5.34 16.00
N PRO A 78 3.78 -4.30 16.66
CA PRO A 78 4.52 -3.05 16.82
C PRO A 78 5.75 -3.28 17.70
N ILE A 79 6.83 -2.51 17.45
CA ILE A 79 7.95 -2.41 18.39
C ILE A 79 7.47 -1.54 19.56
N GLN A 80 7.04 -2.14 20.67
CA GLN A 80 6.77 -1.43 21.92
C GLN A 80 7.62 -2.02 23.04
N GLN A 81 8.11 -1.16 23.93
CA GLN A 81 8.91 -1.57 25.10
C GLN A 81 8.11 -2.43 26.11
N ASN A 82 6.78 -2.45 26.01
CA ASN A 82 5.90 -3.37 26.73
C ASN A 82 5.24 -4.31 25.72
N SER A 83 5.55 -5.60 25.80
CA SER A 83 5.19 -6.67 24.88
C SER A 83 3.68 -6.71 24.54
N SER A 84 3.28 -6.05 23.44
CA SER A 84 1.92 -6.20 22.91
C SER A 84 1.67 -7.64 22.48
N THR A 85 0.58 -8.24 22.94
CA THR A 85 0.19 -9.61 22.61
C THR A 85 -0.73 -9.71 21.40
N ILE A 86 -1.15 -8.57 20.83
CA ILE A 86 -2.09 -8.52 19.71
C ILE A 86 -1.35 -8.09 18.44
N PRO A 87 -1.42 -8.89 17.35
CA PRO A 87 -0.81 -8.51 16.09
C PRO A 87 -1.59 -7.35 15.46
N ILE A 88 -0.86 -6.36 14.93
CA ILE A 88 -1.42 -5.24 14.16
C ILE A 88 -1.76 -5.65 12.73
N TRP A 89 -1.16 -6.74 12.24
CA TRP A 89 -1.54 -7.41 11.01
C TRP A 89 -1.27 -8.90 11.13
N GLN A 90 -2.14 -9.71 10.52
CA GLN A 90 -1.92 -11.13 10.36
C GLN A 90 -2.48 -11.61 9.02
N GLY A 91 -1.79 -12.55 8.39
CA GLY A 91 -2.20 -13.09 7.10
C GLY A 91 -1.48 -14.39 6.75
N THR A 92 -2.05 -15.13 5.82
CA THR A 92 -1.40 -16.31 5.24
C THR A 92 -0.87 -15.94 3.86
N VAL A 93 0.41 -16.20 3.61
CA VAL A 93 1.04 -15.97 2.31
C VAL A 93 1.63 -17.24 1.75
N LYS A 94 1.50 -17.41 0.44
CA LYS A 94 2.07 -18.55 -0.28
C LYS A 94 3.47 -18.22 -0.78
N ILE A 95 4.43 -19.10 -0.51
CA ILE A 95 5.77 -19.04 -1.09
C ILE A 95 5.82 -19.94 -2.32
N ASN A 96 6.12 -19.34 -3.46
CA ASN A 96 6.34 -20.03 -4.71
C ASN A 96 7.86 -20.17 -4.97
N PRO A 97 8.30 -21.26 -5.63
CA PRO A 97 9.72 -21.47 -5.90
C PRO A 97 10.29 -20.44 -6.88
N LEU A 98 11.52 -20.00 -6.65
CA LEU A 98 12.32 -19.11 -7.50
C LEU A 98 11.73 -17.70 -7.72
N VAL A 99 10.80 -17.28 -6.87
CA VAL A 99 10.17 -15.97 -6.99
C VAL A 99 10.09 -15.25 -5.65
N LEU A 100 9.85 -13.94 -5.73
CA LEU A 100 9.61 -13.07 -4.58
C LEU A 100 8.12 -13.02 -4.23
N THR A 101 7.82 -13.18 -2.95
CA THR A 101 6.59 -12.70 -2.31
C THR A 101 6.97 -11.49 -1.46
N LEU A 102 6.39 -10.33 -1.76
CA LEU A 102 6.59 -9.08 -1.01
C LEU A 102 5.34 -8.77 -0.20
N ILE A 103 5.53 -8.44 1.07
CA ILE A 103 4.53 -7.79 1.92
C ILE A 103 5.07 -6.41 2.26
N ARG A 104 4.32 -5.36 1.93
CA ARG A 104 4.57 -4.01 2.43
C ARG A 104 3.35 -3.53 3.19
N GLN A 105 3.54 -2.94 4.37
CA GLN A 105 2.46 -2.32 5.13
C GLN A 105 2.88 -0.96 5.66
N ASP A 106 2.06 0.05 5.45
CA ASP A 106 2.24 1.39 6.01
C ASP A 106 1.15 1.58 7.08
N PHE A 107 1.53 1.34 8.33
CA PHE A 107 0.63 1.41 9.47
C PHE A 107 0.44 2.85 9.93
N ALA A 108 -0.81 3.21 10.15
CA ALA A 108 -1.19 4.46 10.79
C ALA A 108 -1.81 4.18 12.17
N GLU A 109 -1.93 5.22 12.99
CA GLU A 109 -2.63 5.16 14.28
C GLU A 109 -4.08 4.67 14.11
N ASN A 110 -4.77 5.20 13.09
CA ASN A 110 -6.11 4.78 12.72
C ASN A 110 -6.05 3.59 11.74
N LYS A 111 -6.72 2.48 12.08
CA LYS A 111 -6.73 1.25 11.26
C LYS A 111 -7.24 1.43 9.83
N ASP A 112 -8.12 2.42 9.60
CA ASP A 112 -8.66 2.71 8.27
C ASP A 112 -7.67 3.50 7.41
N GLN A 113 -6.66 4.13 8.03
CA GLN A 113 -5.57 4.85 7.36
C GLN A 113 -4.34 3.95 7.13
N THR A 114 -4.39 2.70 7.56
CA THR A 114 -3.36 1.70 7.25
C THR A 114 -3.54 1.22 5.81
N GLY A 115 -2.49 1.41 5.01
CA GLY A 115 -2.37 0.92 3.65
C GLY A 115 -1.31 -0.17 3.51
N GLY A 116 -1.23 -0.76 2.32
CA GLY A 116 -0.14 -1.67 1.99
C GLY A 116 -0.49 -2.62 0.88
N GLU A 117 0.49 -3.40 0.45
CA GLU A 117 0.36 -4.34 -0.65
C GLU A 117 1.00 -5.68 -0.36
N ILE A 118 0.42 -6.72 -0.94
CA ILE A 118 1.02 -8.04 -1.06
C ILE A 118 1.20 -8.31 -2.54
N LEU A 119 2.44 -8.54 -2.95
CA LEU A 119 2.78 -8.87 -4.33
C LEU A 119 3.31 -10.30 -4.40
N THR A 120 2.69 -11.14 -5.21
CA THR A 120 3.07 -12.53 -5.40
C THR A 120 3.26 -12.82 -6.88
N LEU A 121 4.43 -13.34 -7.27
CA LEU A 121 4.67 -13.81 -8.63
C LEU A 121 4.22 -15.26 -8.80
N ASN A 122 3.47 -15.53 -9.86
CA ASN A 122 3.00 -16.85 -10.25
C ASN A 122 3.46 -17.17 -11.66
N LYS A 123 4.03 -18.35 -11.89
CA LYS A 123 4.39 -18.78 -13.26
C LYS A 123 3.11 -18.98 -14.08
N ILE A 124 3.12 -18.52 -15.33
CA ILE A 124 2.07 -18.78 -16.31
C ILE A 124 2.60 -19.66 -17.46
N PRO A 125 1.72 -20.37 -18.19
CA PRO A 125 2.12 -21.21 -19.32
C PRO A 125 2.75 -20.41 -20.46
N ASP A 126 2.19 -19.25 -20.79
CA ASP A 126 2.72 -18.36 -21.83
C ASP A 126 4.02 -17.72 -21.36
N LYS A 127 5.14 -18.11 -21.99
CA LYS A 127 6.49 -17.61 -21.68
C LYS A 127 6.87 -16.33 -22.39
N THR A 128 6.03 -15.85 -23.31
CA THR A 128 6.31 -14.70 -24.16
C THR A 128 5.68 -13.42 -23.65
N THR A 129 4.67 -13.53 -22.79
CA THR A 129 3.94 -12.38 -22.23
C THR A 129 3.95 -12.38 -20.71
N ALA A 130 3.59 -11.23 -20.14
CA ALA A 130 3.32 -11.08 -18.72
C ALA A 130 1.82 -10.88 -18.45
N ALA A 131 1.41 -11.02 -17.20
CA ALA A 131 0.06 -10.70 -16.76
C ALA A 131 0.06 -10.00 -15.40
N LEU A 132 -0.98 -9.23 -15.11
CA LEU A 132 -1.19 -8.59 -13.82
C LEU A 132 -2.61 -8.89 -13.36
N LYS A 133 -2.74 -9.45 -12.16
CA LYS A 133 -4.01 -9.55 -11.45
C LYS A 133 -3.95 -8.57 -10.28
N ILE A 134 -4.87 -7.61 -10.23
CA ILE A 134 -4.89 -6.60 -9.17
C ILE A 134 -6.24 -6.61 -8.46
N THR A 135 -6.20 -6.74 -7.13
CA THR A 135 -7.36 -6.68 -6.24
C THR A 135 -7.10 -5.57 -5.23
N SER A 136 -8.08 -4.70 -4.99
CA SER A 136 -7.98 -3.71 -3.92
C SER A 136 -9.00 -3.96 -2.82
N TYR A 137 -8.69 -3.45 -1.64
CA TYR A 137 -9.58 -3.40 -0.48
C TYR A 137 -9.62 -1.96 0.05
N PRO A 138 -10.77 -1.26 -0.08
CA PRO A 138 -12.01 -1.72 -0.71
C PRO A 138 -11.89 -2.00 -2.21
N ASN A 139 -12.86 -2.75 -2.76
CA ASN A 139 -12.91 -3.07 -4.18
C ASN A 139 -13.35 -1.87 -5.04
N LYS A 140 -13.35 -2.04 -6.36
CA LYS A 140 -13.76 -1.04 -7.36
C LYS A 140 -12.87 0.21 -7.45
N ALA A 141 -11.61 0.11 -7.02
CA ALA A 141 -10.63 1.15 -7.29
C ALA A 141 -10.34 1.21 -8.80
N THR A 142 -10.20 2.40 -9.34
CA THR A 142 -9.77 2.62 -10.73
C THR A 142 -8.35 2.12 -10.88
N VAL A 143 -8.10 1.32 -11.92
CA VAL A 143 -6.78 0.78 -12.26
C VAL A 143 -6.21 1.58 -13.43
N ILE A 144 -5.09 2.25 -13.19
CA ILE A 144 -4.34 3.01 -14.20
C ILE A 144 -2.97 2.35 -14.34
N LEU A 145 -2.64 1.88 -15.55
CA LEU A 145 -1.36 1.25 -15.85
C LEU A 145 -0.65 2.07 -16.92
N ASP A 146 0.54 2.57 -16.59
CA ASP A 146 1.38 3.42 -17.45
C ASP A 146 0.60 4.66 -17.95
N GLY A 147 -0.12 5.30 -17.04
CA GLY A 147 -0.96 6.48 -17.30
C GLY A 147 -2.27 6.21 -18.04
N LYS A 148 -2.57 4.96 -18.42
CA LYS A 148 -3.80 4.59 -19.13
C LYS A 148 -4.78 3.87 -18.22
N VAL A 149 -6.02 4.35 -18.15
CA VAL A 149 -7.12 3.67 -17.44
C VAL A 149 -7.37 2.30 -18.07
N LYS A 150 -7.37 1.25 -17.25
CA LYS A 150 -7.57 -0.14 -17.66
C LYS A 150 -8.89 -0.75 -17.18
N GLY A 151 -9.53 -0.16 -16.17
CA GLY A 151 -10.78 -0.65 -15.60
C GLY A 151 -10.83 -0.44 -14.08
N TYR A 152 -11.50 -1.35 -13.38
CA TYR A 152 -11.67 -1.31 -11.92
C TYR A 152 -11.27 -2.63 -11.27
N THR A 153 -10.79 -2.59 -10.03
CA THR A 153 -10.48 -3.80 -9.26
C THR A 153 -11.75 -4.57 -8.85
N PRO A 154 -11.71 -5.91 -8.76
CA PRO A 154 -10.60 -6.78 -9.15
C PRO A 154 -10.46 -6.86 -10.69
N LEU A 155 -9.23 -6.78 -11.20
CA LEU A 155 -8.95 -6.76 -12.64
C LEU A 155 -7.83 -7.74 -13.01
N LEU A 156 -8.03 -8.51 -14.08
CA LEU A 156 -6.98 -9.32 -14.71
C LEU A 156 -6.63 -8.73 -16.07
N LEU A 157 -5.38 -8.30 -16.20
CA LEU A 157 -4.77 -7.85 -17.44
C LEU A 157 -3.87 -8.96 -17.97
N LYS A 158 -4.19 -9.43 -19.18
CA LYS A 158 -3.40 -10.45 -19.89
C LYS A 158 -2.55 -9.77 -20.96
N LYS A 159 -1.41 -10.39 -21.31
CA LYS A 159 -0.52 -9.91 -22.37
C LYS A 159 0.03 -8.51 -22.13
N ILE A 160 0.49 -8.26 -20.91
CA ILE A 160 1.28 -7.06 -20.61
C ILE A 160 2.70 -7.28 -21.14
N GLU A 161 3.31 -6.20 -21.60
CA GLU A 161 4.74 -6.16 -21.93
C GLU A 161 5.57 -6.54 -20.69
N ALA A 162 6.76 -7.11 -20.92
CA ALA A 162 7.65 -7.42 -19.80
C ALA A 162 8.51 -6.21 -19.48
N GLY A 163 8.76 -5.98 -18.19
CA GLY A 163 9.62 -4.91 -17.70
C GLY A 163 8.95 -4.04 -16.65
N GLN A 164 9.36 -2.77 -16.62
CA GLN A 164 8.91 -1.81 -15.63
C GLN A 164 7.57 -1.21 -16.03
N HIS A 165 6.66 -1.15 -15.05
CA HIS A 165 5.36 -0.53 -15.18
C HIS A 165 5.05 0.34 -13.97
N THR A 166 4.28 1.40 -14.18
CA THR A 166 3.71 2.20 -13.09
C THR A 166 2.24 1.86 -12.97
N LEU A 167 1.86 1.29 -11.83
CA LEU A 167 0.48 1.01 -11.47
C LEU A 167 -0.01 2.09 -10.50
N GLU A 168 -1.13 2.71 -10.81
CA GLU A 168 -1.83 3.63 -9.93
C GLU A 168 -3.24 3.08 -9.64
N LEU A 169 -3.63 3.12 -8.36
CA LEU A 169 -4.95 2.78 -7.87
C LEU A 169 -5.58 4.00 -7.22
N SER A 170 -6.75 4.39 -7.71
CA SER A 170 -7.50 5.54 -7.21
C SER A 170 -8.93 5.15 -6.84
N LEU A 171 -9.36 5.52 -5.63
CA LEU A 171 -10.71 5.31 -5.12
C LEU A 171 -11.13 6.53 -4.30
N PRO A 172 -12.34 7.09 -4.49
CA PRO A 172 -12.79 8.25 -3.72
C PRO A 172 -12.72 8.01 -2.21
N TYR A 173 -12.26 9.01 -1.46
CA TYR A 173 -12.03 8.97 0.01
C TYR A 173 -10.84 8.11 0.45
N TYR A 174 -10.02 7.64 -0.47
CA TYR A 174 -8.80 6.88 -0.20
C TYR A 174 -7.59 7.56 -0.86
N GLN A 175 -6.44 7.44 -0.21
CA GLN A 175 -5.18 7.91 -0.77
C GLN A 175 -4.86 7.15 -2.06
N THR A 176 -4.43 7.88 -3.08
CA THR A 176 -4.00 7.28 -4.34
C THR A 176 -2.72 6.47 -4.10
N THR A 177 -2.75 5.19 -4.48
CA THR A 177 -1.61 4.30 -4.30
C THR A 177 -0.86 4.15 -5.61
N VAL A 178 0.46 4.40 -5.60
CA VAL A 178 1.32 4.27 -6.78
C VAL A 178 2.38 3.19 -6.52
N LEU A 179 2.45 2.19 -7.39
CA LEU A 179 3.36 1.06 -7.30
C LEU A 179 4.24 0.99 -8.55
N GLY A 180 5.57 0.98 -8.35
CA GLY A 180 6.53 0.60 -9.38
C GLY A 180 6.63 -0.92 -9.46
N LEU A 181 6.22 -1.50 -10.59
CA LEU A 181 6.20 -2.94 -10.82
C LEU A 181 7.29 -3.32 -11.82
N ASN A 182 7.94 -4.46 -11.60
CA ASN A 182 8.78 -5.10 -12.61
C ASN A 182 8.24 -6.51 -12.87
N ILE A 183 7.65 -6.73 -14.06
CA ILE A 183 6.94 -7.96 -14.39
C ILE A 183 7.67 -8.67 -15.53
N ASN A 184 8.13 -9.89 -15.30
CA ASN A 184 8.84 -10.67 -16.30
C ASN A 184 7.88 -11.51 -17.15
N ALA A 185 8.21 -11.71 -18.43
CA ALA A 185 7.51 -12.66 -19.29
C ALA A 185 7.52 -14.07 -18.67
N GLY A 186 6.43 -14.83 -18.85
CA GLY A 186 6.27 -16.12 -18.19
C GLY A 186 5.73 -16.06 -16.77
N TYR A 187 5.41 -14.87 -16.27
CA TYR A 187 4.84 -14.66 -14.94
C TYR A 187 3.57 -13.80 -14.97
N ARG A 188 2.71 -14.05 -13.99
CA ARG A 188 1.63 -13.18 -13.57
C ARG A 188 1.99 -12.61 -12.20
N LEU A 189 1.95 -11.29 -12.07
CA LEU A 189 2.01 -10.63 -10.77
C LEU A 189 0.59 -10.55 -10.18
N ASP A 190 0.38 -11.13 -9.01
CA ASP A 190 -0.86 -11.02 -8.25
C ASP A 190 -0.61 -9.96 -7.17
N GLY A 191 -1.28 -8.82 -7.30
CA GLY A 191 -1.26 -7.73 -6.33
C GLY A 191 -2.55 -7.67 -5.53
N GLU A 192 -2.42 -7.65 -4.21
CA GLU A 192 -3.50 -7.37 -3.28
C GLU A 192 -3.17 -6.09 -2.53
N VAL A 193 -3.96 -5.03 -2.74
CA VAL A 193 -3.66 -3.69 -2.22
C VAL A 193 -4.74 -3.26 -1.25
N ARG A 194 -4.36 -2.97 -0.01
CA ARG A 194 -5.22 -2.29 0.96
C ARG A 194 -5.03 -0.79 0.81
N LEU A 195 -6.10 -0.09 0.46
CA LEU A 195 -6.06 1.36 0.30
C LEU A 195 -6.20 2.02 1.68
N ALA A 196 -5.30 2.94 1.98
CA ALA A 196 -5.43 3.81 3.14
C ALA A 196 -6.54 4.82 2.89
N LYS A 197 -7.53 4.92 3.79
CA LYS A 197 -8.50 6.00 3.76
C LYS A 197 -7.75 7.33 3.83
N GLU A 198 -8.21 8.30 3.04
CA GLU A 198 -7.71 9.68 3.15
C GLU A 198 -7.90 10.10 4.61
N LYS A 199 -6.88 10.73 5.20
CA LYS A 199 -7.07 11.38 6.50
C LYS A 199 -8.18 12.40 6.27
N GLU A 200 -9.25 12.33 7.06
CA GLU A 200 -10.07 13.51 7.27
C GLU A 200 -9.14 14.49 7.98
N GLU A 201 -8.44 15.30 7.21
CA GLU A 201 -7.81 16.48 7.76
C GLU A 201 -8.95 17.28 8.40
N LYS A 202 -9.00 17.27 9.73
CA LYS A 202 -9.06 18.56 10.38
C LYS A 202 -7.86 19.30 9.80
N LYS A 203 -8.10 20.34 9.01
CA LYS A 203 -7.10 21.36 8.76
C LYS A 203 -6.81 22.00 10.11
N GLU A 204 -5.95 21.37 10.91
CA GLU A 204 -5.01 22.09 11.74
C GLU A 204 -3.94 22.49 10.71
N GLU A 205 -4.02 23.70 10.15
CA GLU A 205 -3.19 24.81 10.63
C GLU A 205 -1.85 24.29 11.15
N GLU A 206 -0.77 24.62 10.45
CA GLU A 206 0.59 24.54 10.98
C GLU A 206 0.66 25.39 12.26
N GLY A 207 0.28 24.79 13.38
CA GLY A 207 0.55 25.25 14.72
C GLY A 207 1.85 24.60 15.17
N SER A 208 2.95 25.33 15.03
CA SER A 208 4.19 25.05 15.74
C SER A 208 3.93 24.92 17.24
N SER A 209 4.65 24.00 17.87
CA SER A 209 4.57 23.69 19.31
C SER A 209 4.86 24.92 20.19
N ASP A 210 3.87 25.21 21.03
CA ASP A 210 3.91 25.68 22.42
C ASP A 210 4.68 26.96 22.84
N ASN A 211 3.86 27.87 23.37
CA ASN A 211 4.10 28.96 24.33
C ASN A 211 4.65 30.34 23.88
N GLN A 212 3.73 31.32 24.08
CA GLN A 212 3.86 32.77 24.26
C GLN A 212 3.97 33.69 23.02
N ASN A 213 2.82 33.98 22.37
CA ASN A 213 2.20 35.32 22.27
C ASN A 213 0.98 35.30 21.31
N GLN A 214 -0.10 36.00 21.67
CA GLN A 214 -1.26 36.26 20.79
C GLN A 214 -0.79 37.00 19.53
N GLU A 215 -1.12 36.45 18.36
CA GLU A 215 -0.88 37.12 17.07
C GLU A 215 -2.22 37.33 16.34
N ASP A 216 -2.53 38.61 16.10
CA ASP A 216 -3.70 39.10 15.39
C ASP A 216 -3.68 38.59 13.93
N LYS A 217 -4.38 37.48 13.68
CA LYS A 217 -4.66 37.06 12.29
C LYS A 217 -5.55 38.13 11.62
N PRO A 218 -5.25 38.60 10.40
CA PRO A 218 -6.01 39.67 9.76
C PRO A 218 -7.42 39.20 9.36
N PHE A 219 -8.45 39.97 9.71
CA PHE A 219 -9.83 39.72 9.31
C PHE A 219 -10.32 40.80 8.35
N VAL A 220 -11.38 40.49 7.61
CA VAL A 220 -12.14 41.44 6.81
C VAL A 220 -13.60 41.46 7.27
N GLN A 221 -14.15 42.65 7.43
CA GLN A 221 -15.57 42.87 7.67
C GLN A 221 -16.29 43.23 6.38
N ILE A 222 -17.43 42.59 6.12
CA ILE A 222 -18.22 42.85 4.92
C ILE A 222 -19.01 44.14 5.07
N LEU A 223 -18.82 45.07 4.13
CA LEU A 223 -19.52 46.35 4.10
C LEU A 223 -20.95 46.18 3.56
N SER A 224 -21.79 47.19 3.76
CA SER A 224 -23.13 47.24 3.15
C SER A 224 -23.04 47.23 1.63
N THR A 225 -23.72 46.26 1.00
CA THR A 225 -23.87 46.18 -0.45
C THR A 225 -25.27 46.65 -0.86
N PRO A 226 -25.46 47.19 -2.09
CA PRO A 226 -26.80 47.58 -2.58
C PRO A 226 -27.83 46.45 -2.58
N THR A 227 -27.36 45.20 -2.64
CA THR A 227 -28.19 43.98 -2.66
C THR A 227 -28.41 43.36 -1.28
N GLY A 228 -27.75 43.86 -0.22
CA GLY A 228 -27.84 43.28 1.14
C GLY A 228 -27.08 41.96 1.33
N TRP A 229 -26.26 41.55 0.36
CA TRP A 229 -25.34 40.41 0.42
C TRP A 229 -24.16 40.61 -0.54
N LEU A 230 -23.04 39.94 -0.27
CA LEU A 230 -21.86 39.88 -1.13
C LEU A 230 -21.65 38.46 -1.65
N ARG A 231 -21.25 38.33 -2.92
CA ARG A 231 -20.96 37.03 -3.55
C ARG A 231 -19.54 36.60 -3.23
N VAL A 232 -19.40 35.33 -2.92
CA VAL A 232 -18.12 34.65 -2.77
C VAL A 232 -17.91 33.76 -3.98
N ARG A 233 -16.75 33.85 -4.62
CA ARG A 233 -16.43 33.18 -5.87
C ARG A 233 -15.30 32.18 -5.71
N GLN A 234 -15.22 31.22 -6.61
CA GLN A 234 -14.19 30.18 -6.60
C GLN A 234 -12.78 30.74 -6.86
N GLU A 235 -12.66 31.74 -7.73
CA GLU A 235 -11.43 32.45 -8.09
C GLU A 235 -11.62 33.97 -8.05
N ALA A 236 -10.51 34.71 -8.01
CA ALA A 236 -10.48 36.17 -8.06
C ALA A 236 -10.91 36.68 -9.46
N GLY A 237 -12.20 36.96 -9.63
CA GLY A 237 -12.72 37.51 -10.88
C GLY A 237 -14.24 37.51 -10.98
N THR A 238 -14.80 38.48 -11.71
CA THR A 238 -16.26 38.61 -11.89
C THR A 238 -16.88 37.52 -12.77
N SER A 239 -16.07 36.84 -13.57
CA SER A 239 -16.45 35.70 -14.42
C SER A 239 -16.38 34.35 -13.70
N SER A 240 -15.73 34.27 -12.53
CA SER A 240 -15.61 33.02 -11.76
C SER A 240 -16.96 32.55 -11.22
N PRO A 241 -17.23 31.23 -11.13
CA PRO A 241 -18.43 30.70 -10.48
C PRO A 241 -18.63 31.26 -9.06
N GLU A 242 -19.88 31.58 -8.73
CA GLU A 242 -20.33 31.93 -7.38
C GLU A 242 -20.49 30.65 -6.56
N ILE A 243 -19.86 30.61 -5.38
CA ILE A 243 -19.86 29.45 -4.48
C ILE A 243 -20.62 29.70 -3.19
N ALA A 244 -20.83 30.96 -2.80
CA ALA A 244 -21.62 31.34 -1.63
C ALA A 244 -22.09 32.81 -1.69
N LYS A 245 -22.98 33.16 -0.75
CA LYS A 245 -23.38 34.54 -0.45
C LYS A 245 -23.22 34.80 1.04
N ILE A 246 -22.64 35.95 1.39
CA ILE A 246 -22.39 36.40 2.76
C ILE A 246 -23.07 37.74 3.00
N LYS A 247 -23.36 38.09 4.25
CA LYS A 247 -24.14 39.29 4.61
C LYS A 247 -23.23 40.44 5.08
N PRO A 248 -23.64 41.70 4.87
CA PRO A 248 -22.99 42.84 5.50
C PRO A 248 -22.90 42.71 7.02
N GLY A 249 -21.78 43.14 7.59
CA GLY A 249 -21.47 43.07 9.02
C GLY A 249 -20.78 41.78 9.46
N GLU A 250 -20.80 40.72 8.64
CA GLU A 250 -20.07 39.48 8.93
C GLU A 250 -18.56 39.69 8.80
N GLU A 251 -17.78 39.01 9.64
CA GLU A 251 -16.32 39.06 9.66
C GLU A 251 -15.75 37.70 9.25
N TYR A 252 -14.74 37.72 8.39
CA TYR A 252 -14.08 36.53 7.89
C TYR A 252 -12.58 36.67 7.94
N LEU A 253 -11.89 35.55 8.19
CA LEU A 253 -10.44 35.52 8.18
C LEU A 253 -9.92 35.82 6.77
N LEU A 254 -9.02 36.78 6.65
CA LEU A 254 -8.36 37.14 5.39
C LEU A 254 -7.15 36.22 5.18
N LEU A 255 -7.20 35.42 4.12
CA LEU A 255 -6.14 34.48 3.77
C LEU A 255 -5.19 35.05 2.72
N GLU A 256 -5.70 35.84 1.78
CA GLU A 256 -4.92 36.31 0.63
C GLU A 256 -5.57 37.59 0.06
N GLU A 257 -4.75 38.50 -0.46
CA GLU A 257 -5.19 39.68 -1.21
C GLU A 257 -4.51 39.66 -2.58
N LYS A 258 -5.31 39.72 -3.64
CA LYS A 258 -4.80 39.67 -5.01
C LYS A 258 -5.68 40.49 -5.92
N ASP A 259 -5.08 41.48 -6.61
CA ASP A 259 -5.73 42.26 -7.66
C ASP A 259 -7.08 42.89 -7.25
N GLY A 260 -7.18 43.40 -6.02
CA GLY A 260 -8.41 43.99 -5.47
C GLY A 260 -9.45 42.98 -4.98
N TRP A 261 -9.10 41.69 -4.93
CA TRP A 261 -9.91 40.63 -4.35
C TRP A 261 -9.32 40.13 -3.03
N PHE A 262 -10.20 39.77 -2.11
CA PHE A 262 -9.83 39.17 -0.84
C PHE A 262 -10.29 37.72 -0.81
N LYS A 263 -9.35 36.82 -0.54
CA LYS A 263 -9.64 35.43 -0.27
C LYS A 263 -9.95 35.27 1.20
N ILE A 264 -11.16 34.81 1.48
CA ILE A 264 -11.70 34.68 2.83
C ILE A 264 -12.00 33.22 3.14
N GLN A 265 -11.91 32.87 4.43
CA GLN A 265 -12.35 31.59 4.93
C GLN A 265 -13.83 31.67 5.34
N LEU A 266 -14.72 30.95 4.67
CA LEU A 266 -16.15 30.91 5.01
C LEU A 266 -16.44 29.97 6.18
N ASN A 267 -15.73 28.83 6.20
CA ASN A 267 -15.75 27.81 7.24
C ASN A 267 -14.49 26.95 7.09
N ASP A 268 -14.30 25.96 7.97
CA ASP A 268 -13.10 25.13 8.05
C ASP A 268 -12.73 24.37 6.75
N LYS A 269 -13.65 24.26 5.78
CA LYS A 269 -13.45 23.50 4.54
C LYS A 269 -13.66 24.32 3.27
N GLN A 270 -14.17 25.55 3.36
CA GLN A 270 -14.53 26.36 2.20
C GLN A 270 -13.89 27.75 2.29
N VAL A 271 -13.06 28.07 1.30
CA VAL A 271 -12.51 29.41 1.07
C VAL A 271 -13.06 29.96 -0.23
N GLY A 272 -13.06 31.27 -0.37
CA GLY A 272 -13.43 31.88 -1.63
C GLY A 272 -13.09 33.35 -1.70
N TRP A 273 -13.24 33.89 -2.90
CA TRP A 273 -12.83 35.25 -3.23
C TRP A 273 -14.02 36.20 -3.21
N ILE A 274 -13.83 37.33 -2.54
CA ILE A 274 -14.78 38.45 -2.51
C ILE A 274 -14.12 39.69 -3.09
N SER A 275 -14.92 40.60 -3.66
CA SER A 275 -14.40 41.89 -4.10
C SER A 275 -14.01 42.74 -2.89
N GLY A 276 -12.78 43.24 -2.86
CA GLY A 276 -12.27 44.10 -1.80
C GLY A 276 -12.98 45.45 -1.72
N GLU A 277 -13.71 45.86 -2.77
CA GLU A 277 -14.54 47.08 -2.76
C GLU A 277 -15.69 47.02 -1.72
N TYR A 278 -16.09 45.82 -1.32
CA TYR A 278 -17.19 45.59 -0.38
C TYR A 278 -16.71 45.00 0.95
N ALA A 279 -15.43 45.15 1.28
CA ALA A 279 -14.86 44.65 2.51
C ALA A 279 -13.82 45.63 3.07
N THR A 280 -13.71 45.70 4.40
CA THR A 280 -12.71 46.52 5.10
C THR A 280 -11.90 45.67 6.07
N LYS A 281 -10.65 46.08 6.32
CA LYS A 281 -9.75 45.44 7.31
C LYS A 281 -9.84 46.25 8.62
N PRO A 282 -10.63 45.82 9.63
CA PRO A 282 -10.71 46.54 10.88
C PRO A 282 -9.36 46.53 11.60
N ASN A 283 -8.81 47.72 11.85
CA ASN A 283 -7.52 47.88 12.51
C ASN A 283 -7.73 47.87 14.02
N ARG A 284 -7.53 46.73 14.70
CA ARG A 284 -7.50 46.70 16.17
C ARG A 284 -6.13 47.18 16.62
N LYS A 285 -6.04 48.44 17.06
CA LYS A 285 -4.89 48.90 17.86
C LYS A 285 -4.95 48.20 19.22
N SER A 286 -3.89 47.50 19.57
CA SER A 286 -3.61 47.01 20.92
C SER A 286 -3.37 48.21 21.86
N ASP A 287 -4.30 48.48 22.77
CA ASP A 287 -4.06 49.30 23.97
C ASP A 287 -3.48 48.44 25.10
#